data_AF-A0A2D7IZN9-F1
#
_entry.id   AF-A0A2D7IZN9-F1
#
_cell.length_a   1.000
_cell.length_b   1.000
_cell.length_c   1.000
_cell.angle_alpha   90.00
_cell.angle_beta   90.00
_cell.angle_gamma   90.00
#
_symmetry.space_group_name_H-M   'P 1'
#
loop_
_entity.id
_entity.type
_entity.pdbx_description
1 polymer ?
#
loop_
_entity_poly.entity_id
_entity_poly.type
_entity_poly.pdbx_seq_one_letter_code
_entity_poly.pdbx_strand_id
1 'polypeptide(L)'
;MTRFRYILMSVPALALSLGSLPASAARALDADDAALCSAAMDLARDRVAVSFSDQAKFIRASDWFTARGVALNEAWFTEQLEIYTDALTEARDNGDPQFATTVNGCETYFNTSRTE
;
A
#
# COMPACT_ATOMS: atom_id res chain seq x y z
N MET A 1 24.64 -29.30 -34.99
CA MET A 1 25.11 -28.51 -33.84
C MET A 1 24.93 -27.04 -34.15
N THR A 2 23.90 -26.40 -33.59
CA THR A 2 23.80 -24.94 -33.53
C THR A 2 22.94 -24.60 -32.32
N ARG A 3 23.57 -23.97 -31.33
CA ARG A 3 23.02 -23.66 -30.01
C ARG A 3 22.03 -22.52 -30.16
N PHE A 4 20.73 -22.76 -29.93
CA PHE A 4 19.78 -21.69 -29.67
C PHE A 4 19.98 -21.23 -28.23
N ARG A 5 20.66 -20.08 -28.14
CA ARG A 5 21.03 -19.38 -26.92
C ARG A 5 19.76 -18.73 -26.37
N TYR A 6 19.44 -19.05 -25.12
CA TYR A 6 18.40 -18.45 -24.29
C TYR A 6 18.28 -16.94 -24.52
N ILE A 7 17.12 -16.50 -25.03
CA ILE A 7 16.64 -15.15 -24.80
C ILE A 7 15.63 -15.30 -23.66
N LEU A 8 16.13 -15.21 -22.42
CA LEU A 8 15.27 -14.88 -21.30
C LEU A 8 14.64 -13.54 -21.65
N MET A 9 13.36 -13.55 -21.98
CA MET A 9 12.54 -12.34 -21.93
C MET A 9 12.56 -11.90 -20.47
N SER A 10 13.35 -10.87 -20.20
CA SER A 10 13.29 -10.08 -18.99
C SER A 10 11.89 -9.46 -18.93
N VAL A 11 10.95 -10.13 -18.26
CA VAL A 11 9.81 -9.44 -17.68
C VAL A 11 10.41 -8.31 -16.85
N PRO A 12 10.06 -7.03 -17.08
CA PRO A 12 10.46 -6.00 -16.15
C PRO A 12 9.76 -6.37 -14.85
N ALA A 13 10.50 -6.97 -13.92
CA ALA A 13 10.15 -6.92 -12.52
C ALA A 13 9.96 -5.43 -12.25
N LEU A 14 8.71 -5.01 -12.16
CA LEU A 14 8.32 -3.83 -11.41
C LEU A 14 8.82 -4.12 -10.00
N ALA A 15 10.12 -3.86 -9.80
CA ALA A 15 10.73 -3.75 -8.51
C ALA A 15 10.06 -2.55 -7.89
N LEU A 16 8.87 -2.81 -7.31
CA LEU A 16 8.20 -1.97 -6.35
C LEU A 16 9.24 -1.68 -5.31
N SER A 17 9.95 -0.57 -5.53
CA SER A 17 11.02 -0.05 -4.68
C SER A 17 10.38 0.60 -3.45
N LEU A 18 9.39 -0.07 -2.87
CA LEU A 18 8.69 0.30 -1.65
C LEU A 18 9.43 -0.24 -0.41
N GLY A 19 10.52 -0.97 -0.62
CA GLY A 19 11.42 -1.48 0.41
C GLY A 19 12.31 -0.42 1.03
N SER A 20 11.74 0.69 1.53
CA SER A 20 12.30 1.55 2.57
C SER A 20 11.48 2.84 2.68
N LEU A 21 10.23 2.76 3.16
CA LEU A 21 9.67 3.92 3.83
C LEU A 21 10.48 4.11 5.13
N PRO A 22 11.32 5.15 5.25
CA PRO A 22 12.12 5.36 6.44
C PRO A 22 11.17 5.61 7.60
N ALA A 23 11.43 5.00 8.76
CA ALA A 23 10.75 5.30 10.01
C ALA A 23 11.13 6.69 10.58
N SER A 24 11.34 7.70 9.73
CA SER A 24 11.88 9.01 10.13
C SER A 24 11.29 10.14 9.31
N ALA A 25 10.59 11.03 10.03
CA ALA A 25 9.84 12.20 9.57
C ALA A 25 8.66 11.85 8.65
N ALA A 26 7.43 12.09 9.13
CA ALA A 26 6.25 12.04 8.28
C ALA A 26 6.45 13.01 7.11
N ARG A 27 6.83 12.49 5.94
CA ARG A 27 6.88 13.28 4.70
C ARG A 27 5.45 13.72 4.43
N ALA A 28 5.28 14.91 3.83
CA ALA A 28 3.95 15.37 3.48
C ALA A 28 3.27 14.33 2.57
N LEU A 29 2.13 13.80 3.01
CA LEU A 29 1.34 12.84 2.24
C LEU A 29 1.02 13.40 0.85
N ASP A 30 1.34 12.65 -0.19
CA ASP A 30 0.87 12.92 -1.55
C ASP A 30 -0.29 11.98 -1.95
N ALA A 31 -0.82 12.17 -3.15
CA ALA A 31 -1.96 11.38 -3.64
C ALA A 31 -1.62 9.90 -3.89
N ASP A 32 -0.35 9.59 -4.19
CA ASP A 32 0.13 8.23 -4.44
C ASP A 32 0.27 7.46 -3.13
N ASP A 33 0.94 8.06 -2.14
CA ASP A 33 1.04 7.54 -0.78
C ASP A 33 -0.34 7.33 -0.15
N ALA A 34 -1.26 8.28 -0.37
CA ALA A 34 -2.64 8.17 0.10
C ALA A 34 -3.38 6.98 -0.53
N ALA A 35 -3.18 6.72 -1.83
CA ALA A 35 -3.78 5.58 -2.52
C ALA A 35 -3.22 4.25 -1.99
N LEU A 36 -1.90 4.14 -1.86
CA LEU A 36 -1.24 2.97 -1.30
C LEU A 36 -1.73 2.67 0.13
N CYS A 37 -1.80 3.69 0.97
CA CYS A 37 -2.22 3.53 2.35
C CYS A 37 -3.71 3.28 2.52
N SER A 38 -4.56 3.87 1.68
CA SER A 38 -5.99 3.55 1.65
C SER A 38 -6.21 2.07 1.31
N ALA A 39 -5.62 1.59 0.21
CA ALA A 39 -5.69 0.18 -0.20
C ALA A 39 -5.17 -0.77 0.89
N ALA A 40 -4.01 -0.46 1.49
CA ALA A 40 -3.43 -1.28 2.54
C ALA A 40 -4.34 -1.40 3.77
N MET A 41 -4.93 -0.29 4.23
CA MET A 41 -5.84 -0.27 5.39
C MET A 41 -7.15 -1.00 5.07
N ASP A 42 -7.70 -0.82 3.87
CA ASP A 42 -8.92 -1.49 3.44
C ASP A 42 -8.73 -3.01 3.45
N LEU A 43 -7.65 -3.51 2.84
CA LEU A 43 -7.31 -4.94 2.82
C LEU A 43 -6.94 -5.49 4.21
N ALA A 44 -6.38 -4.66 5.10
CA ALA A 44 -6.03 -5.09 6.45
C ALA A 44 -7.26 -5.36 7.33
N ARG A 45 -8.35 -4.62 7.13
CA ARG A 45 -9.57 -4.76 7.94
C ARG A 45 -10.23 -6.14 7.79
N ASP A 46 -10.08 -6.77 6.61
CA ASP A 46 -10.74 -8.02 6.27
C ASP A 46 -9.93 -9.26 6.70
N ARG A 47 -8.77 -9.07 7.35
CA ARG A 47 -7.96 -10.18 7.85
C ARG A 47 -8.66 -10.88 9.03
N VAL A 48 -8.82 -12.20 8.92
CA VAL A 48 -9.54 -13.09 9.86
C VAL A 48 -9.07 -12.96 11.33
N ALA A 49 -7.81 -12.59 11.56
CA ALA A 49 -7.23 -12.49 12.90
C ALA A 49 -7.28 -11.09 13.53
N VAL A 50 -7.93 -10.11 12.90
CA VAL A 50 -7.95 -8.72 13.36
C VAL A 50 -9.07 -8.49 14.37
N SER A 51 -8.73 -7.90 15.52
CA SER A 51 -9.72 -7.56 16.54
C SER A 51 -10.73 -6.53 16.02
N PHE A 52 -11.96 -6.53 16.55
CA PHE A 52 -12.96 -5.52 16.15
C PHE A 52 -12.48 -4.07 16.33
N SER A 53 -11.67 -3.81 17.37
CA SER A 53 -11.09 -2.48 17.61
C SER A 53 -10.11 -2.10 16.49
N ASP A 54 -9.30 -3.05 16.04
CA ASP A 54 -8.34 -2.82 14.96
C ASP A 54 -9.02 -2.72 13.60
N GLN A 55 -10.10 -3.47 13.35
CA GLN A 55 -10.93 -3.29 12.15
C GLN A 55 -11.48 -1.86 12.07
N ALA A 56 -12.05 -1.34 13.16
CA ALA A 56 -12.54 0.03 13.22
C ALA A 56 -11.42 1.08 13.09
N LYS A 57 -10.20 0.75 13.50
CA LYS A 57 -9.02 1.60 13.27
C LYS A 57 -8.66 1.63 11.79
N PHE A 58 -8.60 0.48 11.12
CA PHE A 58 -8.27 0.38 9.71
C PHE A 58 -9.31 1.04 8.81
N ILE A 59 -10.61 0.90 9.12
CA ILE A 59 -11.68 1.62 8.40
C ILE A 59 -11.44 3.14 8.47
N ARG A 60 -11.25 3.67 9.68
CA ARG A 60 -11.01 5.12 9.87
C ARG A 60 -9.74 5.59 9.19
N ALA A 61 -8.70 4.77 9.17
CA ALA A 61 -7.45 5.10 8.49
C ALA A 61 -7.66 5.13 6.97
N SER A 62 -8.33 4.12 6.40
CA SER A 62 -8.69 4.07 4.97
C SER A 62 -9.51 5.28 4.52
N ASP A 63 -10.54 5.64 5.29
CA ASP A 63 -11.38 6.81 5.00
C ASP A 63 -10.57 8.11 5.02
N TRP A 64 -9.66 8.25 5.98
CA TRP A 64 -8.81 9.44 6.11
C TRP A 64 -7.85 9.58 4.94
N PHE A 65 -7.17 8.49 4.55
CA PHE A 65 -6.26 8.48 3.40
C PHE A 65 -7.03 8.78 2.11
N THR A 66 -8.20 8.18 1.93
CA THR A 66 -9.08 8.45 0.79
C THR A 66 -9.45 9.93 0.69
N ALA A 67 -9.94 10.52 1.78
CA ALA A 67 -10.29 11.94 1.81
C ALA A 67 -9.09 12.84 1.48
N ARG A 68 -7.90 12.49 1.99
CA ARG A 68 -6.69 13.28 1.74
C ARG A 68 -6.18 13.14 0.31
N GLY A 69 -6.16 11.91 -0.23
CA GLY A 69 -5.75 11.63 -1.60
C GLY A 69 -6.64 12.31 -2.64
N VAL A 70 -7.96 12.23 -2.47
CA VAL A 70 -8.94 12.93 -3.32
C VAL A 70 -8.72 14.44 -3.28
N ALA A 71 -8.50 15.01 -2.10
CA ALA A 71 -8.24 16.44 -1.96
C ALA A 71 -6.92 16.91 -2.57
N LEU A 72 -5.94 16.02 -2.72
CA LEU A 72 -4.63 16.32 -3.32
C LEU A 72 -4.66 16.19 -4.84
N ASN A 73 -5.17 15.07 -5.36
CA ASN A 73 -5.35 14.82 -6.78
C ASN A 73 -6.27 13.60 -6.99
N GLU A 74 -7.57 13.85 -7.17
CA GLU A 74 -8.59 12.80 -7.31
C GLU A 74 -8.31 11.83 -8.46
N ALA A 75 -8.02 12.34 -9.66
CA ALA A 75 -7.82 11.49 -10.84
C ALA A 75 -6.63 10.53 -10.65
N TRP A 76 -5.50 11.05 -10.17
CA TRP A 76 -4.32 10.24 -9.89
C TRP A 76 -4.57 9.26 -8.74
N PHE A 77 -5.18 9.71 -7.65
CA PHE A 77 -5.51 8.88 -6.51
C PHE A 77 -6.36 7.67 -6.92
N THR A 78 -7.43 7.89 -7.70
CA THR A 78 -8.32 6.80 -8.13
C THR A 78 -7.60 5.79 -9.00
N GLU A 79 -6.76 6.24 -9.94
CA GLU A 79 -5.95 5.35 -10.79
C GLU A 79 -4.98 4.49 -9.94
N GLN A 80 -4.26 5.12 -9.02
CA GLN A 80 -3.29 4.40 -8.18
C GLN A 80 -3.97 3.50 -7.14
N LEU A 81 -5.16 3.86 -6.66
CA LEU A 81 -5.89 3.05 -5.68
C LEU A 81 -6.24 1.67 -6.24
N GLU A 82 -6.65 1.60 -7.51
CA GLU A 82 -6.92 0.34 -8.21
C GLU A 82 -5.64 -0.50 -8.33
N ILE A 83 -4.55 0.11 -8.81
CA ILE A 83 -3.24 -0.55 -8.99
C ILE A 83 -2.73 -1.12 -7.66
N TYR A 84 -2.78 -0.33 -6.57
CA TYR A 84 -2.30 -0.77 -5.27
C TYR A 84 -3.22 -1.80 -4.62
N THR A 85 -4.52 -1.75 -4.84
CA THR A 85 -5.45 -2.77 -4.34
C THR A 85 -5.14 -4.14 -4.94
N ASP A 86 -4.92 -4.20 -6.25
CA ASP A 86 -4.56 -5.44 -6.94
C ASP A 86 -3.19 -5.97 -6.46
N ALA A 87 -2.17 -5.11 -6.45
CA ALA A 87 -0.82 -5.49 -6.04
C ALA A 87 -0.75 -5.97 -4.58
N LEU A 88 -1.45 -5.29 -3.66
CA LEU A 88 -1.47 -5.68 -2.25
C LEU A 88 -2.34 -6.90 -1.98
N THR A 89 -3.38 -7.13 -2.79
CA THR A 89 -4.15 -8.37 -2.75
C THR A 89 -3.28 -9.56 -3.15
N GLU A 90 -2.52 -9.45 -4.24
CA GLU A 90 -1.56 -10.48 -4.65
C GLU A 90 -0.50 -10.72 -3.58
N ALA A 91 0.11 -9.66 -3.05
CA ALA A 91 1.10 -9.74 -1.98
C ALA A 91 0.52 -10.43 -0.73
N ARG A 92 -0.71 -10.09 -0.31
CA ARG A 92 -1.40 -10.74 0.80
C ARG A 92 -1.59 -12.23 0.56
N ASP A 93 -2.15 -12.59 -0.58
CA ASP A 93 -2.57 -13.95 -0.88
C ASP A 93 -1.37 -14.89 -1.07
N ASN A 94 -0.22 -14.34 -1.50
CA ASN A 94 1.06 -15.03 -1.59
C ASN A 94 1.86 -15.06 -0.26
N GLY A 95 1.37 -14.41 0.79
CA GLY A 95 2.09 -14.30 2.07
C GLY A 95 3.36 -13.45 1.99
N ASP A 96 3.43 -12.52 1.04
CA ASP A 96 4.56 -11.61 0.87
C ASP A 96 4.65 -10.66 2.08
N PRO A 97 5.81 -10.56 2.76
CA PRO A 97 6.00 -9.68 3.89
C PRO A 97 5.75 -8.20 3.55
N GLN A 98 5.85 -7.79 2.28
CA GLN A 98 5.58 -6.44 1.82
C GLN A 98 4.19 -5.97 2.22
N PHE A 99 3.17 -6.83 2.16
CA PHE A 99 1.82 -6.46 2.58
C PHE A 99 1.78 -6.09 4.08
N ALA A 100 2.43 -6.87 4.94
CA ALA A 100 2.50 -6.57 6.37
C ALA A 100 3.31 -5.30 6.66
N THR A 101 4.42 -5.10 5.94
CA THR A 101 5.24 -3.88 6.06
C THR A 101 4.47 -2.63 5.66
N THR A 102 3.75 -2.65 4.53
CA THR A 102 2.94 -1.51 4.06
C THR A 102 1.84 -1.17 5.06
N VAL A 103 1.11 -2.18 5.56
CA VAL A 103 0.06 -1.98 6.57
C VAL A 103 0.64 -1.32 7.83
N ASN A 104 1.76 -1.81 8.34
CA ASN A 104 2.38 -1.25 9.55
C ASN A 104 2.87 0.20 9.33
N GLY A 105 3.46 0.48 8.17
CA GLY A 105 3.93 1.82 7.82
C GLY A 105 2.78 2.83 7.74
N CYS A 106 1.72 2.49 7.02
CA CYS A 106 0.54 3.34 6.86
C CYS A 106 -0.25 3.51 8.17
N GLU A 107 -0.34 2.47 8.99
CA GLU A 107 -0.92 2.56 10.32
C GLU A 107 -0.12 3.51 11.23
N THR A 108 1.21 3.39 11.21
CA THR A 108 2.11 4.27 11.97
C THR A 108 1.94 5.72 11.52
N TYR A 109 1.94 5.96 10.21
CA TYR A 109 1.71 7.27 9.63
C TYR A 109 0.40 7.88 10.12
N PHE A 110 -0.73 7.16 9.96
CA PHE A 110 -2.05 7.62 10.41
C PHE A 110 -2.09 7.98 11.90
N ASN A 111 -1.47 7.16 12.75
CA ASN A 111 -1.45 7.44 14.19
C ASN A 111 -0.64 8.70 14.50
N THR A 112 0.50 8.90 13.83
CA THR A 112 1.36 10.08 14.05
C THR A 112 0.75 11.37 13.51
N SER A 113 0.10 11.34 12.34
CA SER A 113 -0.52 12.52 11.72
C SER A 113 -1.80 12.98 12.41
N ARG A 114 -2.37 12.17 13.31
CA ARG A 114 -3.54 12.56 14.14
C ARG A 114 -3.17 13.22 15.45
N THR A 115 -1.91 13.12 15.86
CA THR A 115 -1.38 13.72 17.09
C THR A 115 -0.84 15.14 16.88
N GLU A 116 -0.80 15.60 15.64
CA GLU A 116 -0.49 16.99 15.25
C GLU A 116 -1.75 17.72 14.77
#